data_AF-A0A8J8BLL8-F1
#
_entry.id   AF-A0A8J8BLL8-F1
#
_cell.length_a   1.000
_cell.length_b   1.000
_cell.length_c   1.000
_cell.angle_alpha   90.00
_cell.angle_beta   90.00
_cell.angle_gamma   90.00
#
_symmetry.space_group_name_H-M   'P 1'
#
loop_
_entity.id
_entity.type
_entity.pdbx_description
1 polymer ?
#
loop_
_entity_poly.entity_id
_entity_poly.type
_entity_poly.pdbx_seq_one_letter_code
_entity_poly.pdbx_strand_id
1 'polypeptide(L)'
;MTIAPHGGKLVNRLVTKDQEDTLKEKAQKLKKIALSANEVSDLEMIATGALSPLEGFMVKKDYDNVVENMRLYSGLPWSIPITLSTTKEIADGLEQWEDVALTHNDEVLAILHLEEKYSYDKKKEAKLVYKTTDTEHPGVAVLYEQKDILLGGKVTVLQLLKHDDFAQYQLTPVETRKLFAEKGWERVVAFQTRNPIHRAHEYIQKCALEMVDGLLIHPLVGQTKEGDTPA
;
A
#
# COMPACT_ATOMS: atom_id res chain seq x y z
N MET A 1 15.43 -15.61 -14.59
CA MET A 1 14.81 -14.24 -14.57
C MET A 1 13.62 -14.26 -13.61
N THR A 2 13.50 -13.30 -12.68
CA THR A 2 12.42 -13.30 -11.66
C THR A 2 11.05 -12.99 -12.28
N ILE A 3 9.96 -13.49 -11.67
CA ILE A 3 8.58 -13.32 -12.17
C ILE A 3 8.26 -11.86 -12.47
N ALA A 4 7.55 -11.59 -13.57
CA ALA A 4 7.14 -10.24 -13.95
C ALA A 4 6.28 -9.59 -12.83
N PRO A 5 6.39 -8.27 -12.61
CA PRO A 5 5.49 -7.54 -11.72
C PRO A 5 4.03 -7.72 -12.12
N HIS A 6 3.12 -7.59 -11.16
CA HIS A 6 1.69 -7.64 -11.47
C HIS A 6 1.30 -6.51 -12.43
N GLY A 7 0.58 -6.85 -13.50
CA GLY A 7 0.33 -5.92 -14.62
C GLY A 7 1.49 -5.77 -15.61
N GLY A 8 2.57 -6.54 -15.47
CA GLY A 8 3.69 -6.62 -16.41
C GLY A 8 4.77 -5.54 -16.23
N LYS A 9 4.52 -4.51 -15.42
CA LYS A 9 5.46 -3.42 -15.15
C LYS A 9 5.46 -3.07 -13.67
N LEU A 10 6.65 -2.85 -13.12
CA LEU A 10 6.80 -2.30 -11.78
C LEU A 10 6.55 -0.79 -11.84
N VAL A 11 5.56 -0.32 -11.10
CA VAL A 11 5.17 1.09 -11.04
C VAL A 11 5.85 1.72 -9.83
N ASN A 12 6.83 2.59 -10.06
CA ASN A 12 7.46 3.37 -9.00
C ASN A 12 6.89 4.81 -9.04
N ARG A 13 6.43 5.30 -7.89
CA ARG A 13 5.84 6.64 -7.74
C ARG A 13 6.70 7.59 -6.91
N LEU A 14 7.88 7.14 -6.48
CA LEU A 14 8.88 7.97 -5.80
C LEU A 14 9.57 8.90 -6.81
N VAL A 15 9.74 10.16 -6.43
CA VAL A 15 10.44 11.15 -7.26
C VAL A 15 11.93 10.86 -7.35
N THR A 16 12.55 11.37 -8.41
CA THR A 16 14.01 11.43 -8.51
C THR A 16 14.53 12.60 -7.68
N LYS A 17 15.80 12.53 -7.24
CA LYS A 17 16.44 13.60 -6.46
C LYS A 17 16.37 14.96 -7.14
N ASP A 18 16.46 14.99 -8.47
CA ASP A 18 16.45 16.23 -9.26
C ASP A 18 15.08 16.93 -9.25
N GLN A 19 13.99 16.20 -8.95
CA GLN A 19 12.63 16.74 -8.91
C GLN A 19 12.18 17.11 -7.49
N GLU A 20 12.88 16.61 -6.47
CA GLU A 20 12.46 16.60 -5.08
C GLU A 20 12.29 18.03 -4.54
N ASP A 21 13.29 18.89 -4.70
CA ASP A 21 13.27 20.26 -4.17
C ASP A 21 12.12 21.09 -4.76
N THR A 22 11.95 21.04 -6.08
CA THR A 22 10.89 21.77 -6.79
C THR A 22 9.51 21.32 -6.35
N LEU A 23 9.30 20.00 -6.21
CA LEU A 23 8.02 19.46 -5.81
C LEU A 23 7.73 19.66 -4.32
N LYS A 24 8.75 19.68 -3.46
CA LYS A 24 8.63 20.06 -2.04
C LYS A 24 8.15 21.50 -1.88
N GLU A 25 8.75 22.45 -2.60
CA GLU A 25 8.30 23.85 -2.58
C GLU A 25 6.87 24.02 -3.09
N LYS A 26 6.51 23.28 -4.16
CA LYS A 26 5.13 23.25 -4.66
C LYS A 26 4.18 22.74 -3.59
N ALA A 27 4.49 21.60 -2.98
CA ALA A 27 3.62 20.91 -2.04
C ALA A 27 3.35 21.71 -0.77
N GLN A 28 4.29 22.55 -0.32
CA GLN A 28 4.08 23.44 0.84
C GLN A 28 2.94 24.45 0.63
N LYS A 29 2.62 24.79 -0.62
CA LYS A 29 1.58 25.77 -0.98
C LYS A 29 0.21 25.13 -1.25
N LEU A 30 0.14 23.80 -1.31
CA LEU A 30 -1.09 23.07 -1.60
C LEU A 30 -1.95 22.94 -0.34
N LYS A 31 -3.25 22.69 -0.55
CA LYS A 31 -4.12 22.20 0.52
C LYS A 31 -3.56 20.88 1.05
N LYS A 32 -3.60 20.70 2.36
CA LYS A 32 -2.99 19.55 3.05
C LYS A 32 -4.05 18.56 3.51
N ILE A 33 -3.78 17.27 3.29
CA ILE A 33 -4.55 16.15 3.81
C ILE A 33 -3.65 15.32 4.71
N ALA A 34 -4.03 15.22 5.99
CA ALA A 34 -3.31 14.40 6.95
C ALA A 34 -3.63 12.92 6.75
N LEU A 35 -2.60 12.11 6.58
CA LEU A 35 -2.67 10.66 6.44
C LEU A 35 -2.68 9.99 7.81
N SER A 36 -3.55 8.99 7.97
CA SER A 36 -3.44 8.00 9.04
C SER A 36 -2.24 7.09 8.83
N ALA A 37 -1.84 6.35 9.88
CA ALA A 37 -0.73 5.39 9.78
C ALA A 37 -0.95 4.31 8.72
N ASN A 38 -2.21 3.88 8.52
CA ASN A 38 -2.55 2.91 7.48
C ASN A 38 -2.42 3.52 6.07
N GLU A 39 -2.93 4.74 5.88
CA GLU A 39 -2.83 5.44 4.59
C GLU A 39 -1.37 5.79 4.24
N VAL A 40 -0.51 6.04 5.25
CA VAL A 40 0.94 6.16 5.07
C VAL A 40 1.55 4.84 4.59
N SER A 41 1.22 3.72 5.24
CA SER A 41 1.73 2.41 4.84
C SER A 41 1.35 2.07 3.40
N ASP A 42 0.08 2.33 3.03
CA ASP A 42 -0.39 2.17 1.65
C ASP A 42 0.36 3.08 0.67
N LEU A 43 0.60 4.34 1.05
CA LEU A 43 1.38 5.29 0.25
C LEU A 43 2.81 4.77 0.00
N GLU A 44 3.49 4.22 1.00
CA GLU A 44 4.83 3.65 0.85
C GLU A 44 4.84 2.43 -0.07
N MET A 45 3.83 1.57 0.02
CA MET A 45 3.72 0.42 -0.87
C MET A 45 3.39 0.82 -2.32
N ILE A 46 2.60 1.89 -2.52
CA ILE A 46 2.40 2.49 -3.85
C ILE A 46 3.71 3.12 -4.35
N ALA A 47 4.42 3.86 -3.49
CA ALA A 47 5.65 4.57 -3.83
C ALA A 47 6.70 3.64 -4.42
N THR A 48 6.94 2.52 -3.74
CA THR A 48 7.97 1.54 -4.08
C THR A 48 7.56 0.54 -5.16
N GLY A 49 6.27 0.54 -5.54
CA GLY A 49 5.69 -0.37 -6.51
C GLY A 49 5.33 -1.74 -5.97
N ALA A 50 5.33 -1.93 -4.66
CA ALA A 50 4.82 -3.15 -4.03
C ALA A 50 3.33 -3.37 -4.35
N LEU A 51 2.58 -2.29 -4.57
CA LEU A 51 1.19 -2.32 -5.04
C LEU A 51 1.02 -2.14 -6.55
N SER A 52 2.03 -2.47 -7.36
CA SER A 52 1.87 -2.46 -8.83
C SER A 52 0.66 -3.31 -9.25
N PRO A 53 -0.21 -2.84 -10.16
CA PRO A 53 -0.02 -1.70 -11.08
C PRO A 53 -0.55 -0.36 -10.56
N LEU A 54 -0.94 -0.24 -9.29
CA LEU A 54 -1.53 0.99 -8.77
C LEU A 54 -0.53 2.16 -8.87
N GLU A 55 -1.02 3.31 -9.34
CA GLU A 55 -0.26 4.56 -9.42
C GLU A 55 -0.66 5.57 -8.32
N GLY A 56 -1.58 5.19 -7.45
CA GLY A 56 -2.19 6.04 -6.42
C GLY A 56 -3.40 5.38 -5.77
N PHE A 57 -4.16 6.17 -5.03
CA PHE A 57 -5.37 5.71 -4.35
C PHE A 57 -6.50 5.50 -5.36
N MET A 58 -7.33 4.48 -5.12
CA MET A 58 -8.30 4.02 -6.10
C MET A 58 -9.34 5.09 -6.44
N VAL A 59 -9.45 5.35 -7.73
CA VAL A 59 -10.61 5.97 -8.38
C VAL A 59 -11.84 5.07 -8.25
N LYS A 60 -13.04 5.65 -8.31
CA LYS A 60 -14.31 4.98 -8.03
C LYS A 60 -14.52 3.73 -8.87
N LYS A 61 -14.15 3.76 -10.16
CA LYS A 61 -14.30 2.60 -11.06
C LYS A 61 -13.48 1.40 -10.58
N ASP A 62 -12.27 1.64 -10.07
CA ASP A 62 -11.38 0.59 -9.60
C ASP A 62 -11.85 0.10 -8.24
N TYR A 63 -12.21 1.02 -7.34
CA TYR A 63 -12.80 0.72 -6.04
C TYR A 63 -14.05 -0.17 -6.16
N ASP A 64 -15.06 0.25 -6.92
CA ASP A 64 -16.33 -0.46 -7.05
C ASP A 64 -16.09 -1.88 -7.61
N ASN A 65 -15.22 -2.01 -8.62
CA ASN A 65 -14.93 -3.29 -9.24
C ASN A 65 -14.09 -4.22 -8.36
N VAL A 66 -13.19 -3.68 -7.54
CA VAL A 66 -12.45 -4.46 -6.54
C VAL A 66 -13.41 -5.00 -5.49
N VAL A 67 -14.30 -4.15 -4.96
CA VAL A 67 -15.29 -4.55 -3.95
C VAL A 67 -16.24 -5.63 -4.47
N GLU A 68 -16.71 -5.50 -5.70
CA GLU A 68 -17.70 -6.43 -6.27
C GLU A 68 -17.09 -7.69 -6.89
N ASN A 69 -15.94 -7.55 -7.57
CA ASN A 69 -15.42 -8.56 -8.49
C ASN A 69 -13.98 -9.00 -8.19
N MET A 70 -13.35 -8.46 -7.14
CA MET A 70 -11.95 -8.72 -6.79
C MET A 70 -10.98 -8.51 -7.98
N ARG A 71 -11.24 -7.46 -8.76
CA ARG A 71 -10.42 -7.05 -9.90
C ARG A 71 -10.34 -5.55 -10.00
N LEU A 72 -9.20 -5.03 -10.44
CA LEU A 72 -9.12 -3.68 -10.98
C LEU A 72 -10.02 -3.57 -12.23
N TYR A 73 -10.39 -2.35 -12.60
CA TYR A 73 -11.17 -2.10 -13.81
C TYR A 73 -10.44 -2.57 -15.08
N SER A 74 -9.11 -2.62 -15.05
CA SER A 74 -8.29 -3.22 -16.11
C SER A 74 -8.49 -4.73 -16.29
N GLY A 75 -9.20 -5.40 -15.37
CA GLY A 75 -9.41 -6.84 -15.33
C GLY A 75 -8.35 -7.60 -14.53
N LEU A 76 -7.29 -6.94 -14.07
CA LEU A 76 -6.24 -7.56 -13.26
C LEU A 76 -6.77 -7.96 -11.86
N PRO A 77 -6.49 -9.18 -11.36
CA PRO A 77 -6.89 -9.61 -10.02
C PRO A 77 -6.43 -8.65 -8.91
N TRP A 78 -7.35 -8.23 -8.05
CA TRP A 78 -7.06 -7.36 -6.91
C TRP A 78 -8.18 -7.40 -5.88
N SER A 79 -7.89 -7.78 -4.64
CA SER A 79 -8.92 -8.23 -3.69
C SER A 79 -9.25 -7.26 -2.56
N ILE A 80 -8.43 -6.22 -2.34
CA ILE A 80 -8.56 -5.29 -1.21
C ILE A 80 -8.50 -3.85 -1.74
N PRO A 81 -9.50 -3.00 -1.46
CA PRO A 81 -9.45 -1.59 -1.84
C PRO A 81 -8.28 -0.85 -1.19
N ILE A 82 -7.59 0.00 -1.94
CA ILE A 82 -6.52 0.87 -1.44
C ILE A 82 -7.00 2.31 -1.57
N THR A 83 -7.40 2.91 -0.46
CA THR A 83 -8.21 4.14 -0.44
C THR A 83 -7.64 5.18 0.51
N LEU A 84 -7.87 6.45 0.18
CA LEU A 84 -7.58 7.60 1.06
C LEU A 84 -8.91 8.21 1.47
N SER A 85 -9.18 8.30 2.76
CA SER A 85 -10.44 8.79 3.29
C SER A 85 -10.31 10.17 3.93
N THR A 86 -11.31 11.03 3.74
CA THR A 86 -11.42 12.35 4.35
C THR A 86 -12.86 12.69 4.76
N THR A 87 -13.03 13.70 5.61
CA THR A 87 -14.36 14.16 6.00
C THR A 87 -15.03 14.93 4.87
N LYS A 88 -16.36 15.05 4.93
CA LYS A 88 -17.12 15.80 3.92
C LYS A 88 -16.71 17.27 3.88
N GLU A 89 -16.46 17.88 5.03
CA GLU A 89 -16.07 19.29 5.16
C GLU A 89 -14.75 19.57 4.44
N ILE A 90 -13.76 18.67 4.60
CA ILE A 90 -12.49 18.77 3.89
C ILE A 90 -12.72 18.56 2.39
N ALA A 91 -13.44 17.50 2.01
CA ALA A 91 -13.71 17.17 0.62
C ALA A 91 -14.47 18.29 -0.14
N ASP A 92 -15.40 18.99 0.51
CA ASP A 92 -16.16 20.09 -0.08
C ASP A 92 -15.25 21.28 -0.42
N GLY A 93 -14.17 21.48 0.34
CA GLY A 93 -13.14 22.47 0.06
C GLY A 93 -12.15 22.07 -1.04
N LEU A 94 -12.24 20.85 -1.60
CA LEU A 94 -11.38 20.38 -2.69
C LEU A 94 -12.06 20.45 -4.06
N GLU A 95 -11.29 20.69 -5.11
CA GLU A 95 -11.73 20.66 -6.51
C GLU A 95 -11.19 19.42 -7.22
N GLN A 96 -12.01 18.85 -8.10
CA GLN A 96 -11.57 17.75 -8.95
C GLN A 96 -10.45 18.24 -9.88
N TRP A 97 -9.44 17.40 -10.12
CA TRP A 97 -8.23 17.66 -10.90
C TRP A 97 -7.23 18.64 -10.27
N GLU A 98 -7.41 19.01 -9.00
CA GLU A 98 -6.42 19.79 -8.27
C GLU A 98 -5.33 18.91 -7.63
N ASP A 99 -4.18 19.51 -7.33
CA ASP A 99 -3.12 18.85 -6.57
C ASP A 99 -3.27 19.15 -5.07
N VAL A 100 -3.19 18.12 -4.24
CA VAL A 100 -3.20 18.25 -2.77
C VAL A 100 -1.96 17.61 -2.16
N ALA A 101 -1.42 18.22 -1.11
CA ALA A 101 -0.30 17.68 -0.37
C ALA A 101 -0.79 16.63 0.64
N LEU A 102 -0.16 15.47 0.65
CA LEU A 102 -0.38 14.43 1.66
C LEU A 102 0.68 14.54 2.73
N THR A 103 0.25 14.63 3.99
CA THR A 103 1.13 14.90 5.12
C THR A 103 0.99 13.88 6.24
N HIS A 104 2.05 13.64 7.00
CA HIS A 104 2.02 12.88 8.24
C HIS A 104 2.93 13.56 9.26
N ASN A 105 2.45 13.80 10.48
CA ASN A 105 3.18 14.54 11.53
C ASN A 105 3.80 15.85 11.02
N ASP A 106 3.02 16.66 10.30
CA ASP A 106 3.41 17.92 9.64
C ASP A 106 4.46 17.82 8.52
N GLU A 107 5.01 16.63 8.26
CA GLU A 107 5.88 16.38 7.11
C GLU A 107 5.06 16.13 5.83
N VAL A 108 5.48 16.73 4.73
CA VAL A 108 4.90 16.47 3.41
C VAL A 108 5.54 15.24 2.79
N LEU A 109 4.75 14.20 2.56
CA LEU A 109 5.22 12.93 2.02
C LEU A 109 4.98 12.81 0.52
N ALA A 110 3.84 13.30 0.03
CA ALA A 110 3.45 13.14 -1.36
C ALA A 110 2.55 14.27 -1.85
N ILE A 111 2.37 14.33 -3.16
CA ILE A 111 1.32 15.10 -3.84
C ILE A 111 0.34 14.10 -4.43
N LEU A 112 -0.94 14.23 -4.12
CA LEU A 112 -2.04 13.56 -4.80
C LEU A 112 -2.57 14.47 -5.90
N HIS A 113 -2.53 14.00 -7.13
CA HIS A 113 -3.31 14.57 -8.22
C HIS A 113 -4.74 14.03 -8.09
N LEU A 114 -5.65 14.83 -7.54
CA LEU A 114 -7.00 14.41 -7.18
C LEU A 114 -7.84 14.23 -8.43
N GLU A 115 -8.08 13.00 -8.86
CA GLU A 115 -8.90 12.72 -10.06
C GLU A 115 -10.38 12.74 -9.73
N GLU A 116 -10.79 12.31 -8.53
CA GLU A 116 -12.17 12.36 -8.08
C GLU A 116 -12.32 12.22 -6.57
N LYS A 117 -13.49 12.63 -6.07
CA LYS A 117 -13.93 12.46 -4.70
C LYS A 117 -15.32 11.82 -4.69
N TYR A 118 -15.52 10.76 -3.91
CA TYR A 118 -16.77 10.00 -3.93
C TYR A 118 -17.12 9.39 -2.58
N SER A 119 -18.42 9.23 -2.33
CA SER A 119 -18.92 8.46 -1.20
C SER A 119 -18.97 6.96 -1.54
N TYR A 120 -19.00 6.14 -0.50
CA TYR A 120 -18.98 4.69 -0.62
C TYR A 120 -19.83 4.03 0.48
N ASP A 121 -20.20 2.78 0.26
CA ASP A 121 -20.98 1.99 1.23
C ASP A 121 -20.03 1.07 2.01
N LYS A 122 -19.59 1.56 3.18
CA LYS A 122 -18.74 0.81 4.11
C LYS A 122 -19.33 -0.56 4.46
N LYS A 123 -20.65 -0.68 4.61
CA LYS A 123 -21.30 -1.94 4.99
C LYS A 123 -21.28 -2.94 3.83
N LYS A 124 -21.48 -2.46 2.59
CA LYS A 124 -21.32 -3.27 1.38
C LYS A 124 -19.88 -3.75 1.24
N GLU A 125 -18.91 -2.87 1.41
CA GLU A 125 -17.49 -3.22 1.38
C GLU A 125 -17.15 -4.27 2.45
N ALA A 126 -17.58 -4.05 3.70
CA ALA A 126 -17.37 -5.00 4.78
C ALA A 126 -17.87 -6.41 4.43
N LYS A 127 -19.12 -6.48 3.97
CA LYS A 127 -19.75 -7.75 3.57
C LYS A 127 -19.03 -8.44 2.41
N LEU A 128 -18.59 -7.69 1.40
CA LEU A 128 -18.05 -8.28 0.17
C LEU A 128 -16.54 -8.57 0.28
N VAL A 129 -15.77 -7.72 0.94
CA VAL A 129 -14.32 -7.84 1.10
C VAL A 129 -13.98 -8.71 2.31
N TYR A 130 -14.50 -8.39 3.50
CA TYR A 130 -14.18 -9.09 4.75
C TYR A 130 -15.13 -10.26 5.06
N LYS A 131 -16.17 -10.46 4.25
CA LYS A 131 -17.18 -11.52 4.41
C LYS A 131 -17.96 -11.46 5.73
N THR A 132 -17.90 -10.34 6.42
CA THR A 132 -18.62 -10.06 7.66
C THR A 132 -18.83 -8.56 7.81
N THR A 133 -19.85 -8.15 8.57
CA THR A 133 -20.06 -6.76 8.99
C THR A 133 -19.82 -6.57 10.49
N ASP A 134 -19.26 -7.59 11.13
CA ASP A 134 -18.94 -7.61 12.56
C ASP A 134 -17.75 -6.70 12.86
N THR A 135 -17.93 -5.76 13.79
CA THR A 135 -16.89 -4.82 14.21
C THR A 135 -15.77 -5.49 14.99
N GLU A 136 -15.97 -6.69 15.52
CA GLU A 136 -14.88 -7.48 16.13
C GLU A 136 -13.87 -7.97 15.08
N HIS A 137 -14.23 -7.96 13.80
CA HIS A 137 -13.26 -8.23 12.73
C HIS A 137 -12.35 -7.00 12.54
N PRO A 138 -11.01 -7.12 12.71
CA PRO A 138 -10.12 -5.95 12.69
C PRO A 138 -10.18 -5.13 11.39
N GLY A 139 -10.31 -5.79 10.24
CA GLY A 139 -10.45 -5.09 8.96
C GLY A 139 -11.78 -4.33 8.82
N VAL A 140 -12.84 -4.81 9.48
CA VAL A 140 -14.14 -4.12 9.48
C VAL A 140 -14.11 -2.95 10.44
N ALA A 141 -13.47 -3.10 11.61
CA ALA A 141 -13.24 -2.00 12.55
C ALA A 141 -12.52 -0.83 11.87
N VAL A 142 -11.37 -1.10 11.23
CA VAL A 142 -10.60 -0.08 10.49
C VAL A 142 -11.45 0.57 9.39
N LEU A 143 -12.19 -0.22 8.61
CA LEU A 143 -13.07 0.29 7.56
C LEU A 143 -14.17 1.23 8.10
N TYR A 144 -14.75 0.90 9.25
CA TYR A 144 -15.80 1.73 9.84
C TYR A 144 -15.28 3.00 10.51
N GLU A 145 -14.01 3.00 10.93
CA GLU A 145 -13.30 4.19 11.43
C GLU A 145 -12.87 5.15 10.31
N GLN A 146 -12.77 4.69 9.06
CA GLN A 146 -12.49 5.56 7.93
C GLN A 146 -13.55 6.66 7.78
N LYS A 147 -13.19 7.76 7.13
CA LYS A 147 -14.08 8.91 6.91
C LYS A 147 -14.98 8.67 5.70
N ASP A 148 -16.01 9.49 5.50
CA ASP A 148 -17.12 9.16 4.58
C ASP A 148 -16.86 9.44 3.10
N ILE A 149 -15.82 10.20 2.76
CA ILE A 149 -15.44 10.53 1.38
C ILE A 149 -14.09 9.91 1.06
N LEU A 150 -14.00 9.21 -0.06
CA LEU A 150 -12.75 8.71 -0.61
C LEU A 150 -12.20 9.68 -1.65
N LEU A 151 -10.89 9.85 -1.64
CA LEU A 151 -10.13 10.65 -2.60
C LEU A 151 -9.34 9.68 -3.51
N GLY A 152 -9.70 9.67 -4.80
CA GLY A 152 -9.07 8.83 -5.82
C GLY A 152 -8.15 9.65 -6.71
N GLY A 153 -6.99 9.08 -7.06
CA GLY A 153 -6.07 9.72 -7.98
C GLY A 153 -4.62 9.27 -7.83
N LYS A 154 -3.78 9.72 -8.75
CA LYS A 154 -2.36 9.36 -8.80
C LYS A 154 -1.55 10.10 -7.75
N VAL A 155 -0.58 9.41 -7.17
CA VAL A 155 0.35 10.01 -6.19
C VAL A 155 1.73 10.23 -6.80
N THR A 156 2.38 11.29 -6.39
CA THR A 156 3.80 11.55 -6.61
C THR A 156 4.45 11.65 -5.23
N VAL A 157 5.26 10.67 -4.87
CA VAL A 157 5.80 10.53 -3.52
C VAL A 157 7.15 11.22 -3.45
N LEU A 158 7.26 12.20 -2.56
CA LEU A 158 8.43 13.05 -2.38
C LEU A 158 9.47 12.36 -1.50
N GLN A 159 9.02 11.73 -0.43
CA GLN A 159 9.86 11.01 0.52
C GLN A 159 9.07 9.90 1.21
N LEU A 160 9.76 8.81 1.57
CA LEU A 160 9.23 7.77 2.46
C LEU A 160 9.47 8.19 3.91
N LEU A 161 8.69 7.63 4.85
CA LEU A 161 9.05 7.82 6.25
C LEU A 161 10.35 7.07 6.54
N LYS A 162 11.13 7.64 7.46
CA LYS A 162 12.30 6.97 7.99
C LYS A 162 11.85 6.01 9.08
N HIS A 163 12.17 4.75 8.89
CA HIS A 163 12.02 3.71 9.90
C HIS A 163 13.43 3.38 10.41
N ASP A 164 13.76 3.84 11.61
CA ASP A 164 15.11 3.65 12.18
C ASP A 164 15.37 2.18 12.57
N ASP A 165 14.31 1.46 12.94
CA ASP A 165 14.40 0.05 13.31
C ASP A 165 14.53 -0.84 12.07
N PHE A 166 15.52 -1.74 12.10
CA PHE A 166 15.71 -2.79 11.09
C PHE A 166 15.85 -2.28 9.65
N ALA A 167 16.25 -1.02 9.43
CA ALA A 167 16.33 -0.38 8.10
C ALA A 167 17.06 -1.23 7.05
N GLN A 168 18.12 -1.95 7.44
CA GLN A 168 18.88 -2.84 6.55
C GLN A 168 18.08 -4.03 5.98
N TYR A 169 16.93 -4.36 6.58
CA TYR A 169 16.04 -5.43 6.14
C TYR A 169 14.82 -4.92 5.36
N GLN A 170 14.64 -3.60 5.26
CA GLN A 170 13.53 -2.98 4.54
C GLN A 170 13.88 -2.79 3.06
N LEU A 171 13.85 -3.89 2.30
CA LEU A 171 14.17 -3.89 0.89
C LEU A 171 12.94 -3.55 0.04
N THR A 172 13.05 -2.58 -0.84
CA THR A 172 12.03 -2.31 -1.87
C THR A 172 11.90 -3.48 -2.85
N PRO A 173 10.82 -3.56 -3.65
CA PRO A 173 10.72 -4.57 -4.71
C PRO A 173 11.88 -4.54 -5.71
N VAL A 174 12.43 -3.35 -6.00
CA VAL A 174 13.61 -3.20 -6.89
C VAL A 174 14.84 -3.83 -6.25
N GLU A 175 15.12 -3.51 -4.99
CA GLU A 175 16.29 -4.01 -4.27
C GLU A 175 16.20 -5.52 -4.03
N THR A 176 15.02 -6.01 -3.66
CA THR A 176 14.77 -7.45 -3.48
C THR A 176 15.02 -8.22 -4.78
N ARG A 177 14.53 -7.70 -5.92
CA ARG A 177 14.77 -8.31 -7.24
C ARG A 177 16.24 -8.27 -7.65
N LYS A 178 16.94 -7.17 -7.34
CA LYS A 178 18.39 -7.03 -7.56
C LYS A 178 19.14 -8.07 -6.74
N LEU A 179 18.79 -8.24 -5.46
CA LEU A 179 19.40 -9.22 -4.57
C LEU A 179 19.22 -10.66 -5.08
N PHE A 180 18.03 -11.00 -5.60
CA PHE A 180 17.81 -12.31 -6.22
C PHE A 180 18.70 -12.53 -7.44
N ALA A 181 18.86 -11.51 -8.29
CA ALA A 181 19.75 -11.59 -9.45
C ALA A 181 21.22 -11.73 -9.05
N GLU A 182 21.69 -10.97 -8.06
CA GLU A 182 23.06 -11.07 -7.52
C GLU A 182 23.34 -12.45 -6.91
N LYS A 183 22.33 -13.10 -6.32
CA LYS A 183 22.42 -14.48 -5.80
C LYS A 183 22.24 -15.56 -6.86
N GLY A 184 21.89 -15.20 -8.10
CA GLY A 184 21.57 -16.15 -9.17
C GLY A 184 20.28 -16.96 -8.92
N TRP A 185 19.37 -16.45 -8.10
CA TRP A 185 18.09 -17.11 -7.81
C TRP A 185 17.08 -16.86 -8.93
N GLU A 186 16.50 -17.94 -9.47
CA GLU A 186 15.44 -17.84 -10.48
C GLU A 186 14.07 -18.21 -9.91
N ARG A 187 14.03 -19.25 -9.09
CA ARG A 187 12.85 -19.73 -8.36
C ARG A 187 12.99 -19.33 -6.91
N VAL A 188 12.04 -18.53 -6.43
CA VAL A 188 12.02 -18.04 -5.05
C VAL A 188 10.65 -18.33 -4.44
N VAL A 189 10.65 -18.85 -3.23
CA VAL A 189 9.42 -18.93 -2.40
C VAL A 189 9.46 -17.80 -1.38
N ALA A 190 8.35 -17.09 -1.24
CA ALA A 190 8.17 -16.12 -0.16
C ALA A 190 7.37 -16.75 0.98
N PHE A 191 7.84 -16.58 2.21
CA PHE A 191 7.14 -16.98 3.42
C PHE A 191 6.72 -15.73 4.20
N GLN A 192 5.43 -15.39 4.08
CA GLN A 192 4.81 -14.32 4.85
C GLN A 192 4.54 -14.78 6.28
N THR A 193 4.90 -13.97 7.27
CA THR A 193 4.54 -14.23 8.68
C THR A 193 4.28 -12.93 9.44
N ARG A 194 3.48 -13.01 10.49
CA ARG A 194 3.39 -11.97 11.54
C ARG A 194 3.71 -12.53 12.93
N ASN A 195 4.07 -13.82 12.98
CA ASN A 195 4.32 -14.57 14.20
C ASN A 195 5.76 -15.08 14.22
N PRO A 196 6.34 -15.32 15.41
CA PRO A 196 7.61 -16.03 15.53
C PRO A 196 7.62 -17.37 14.79
N ILE A 197 8.73 -17.64 14.09
CA ILE A 197 8.91 -18.88 13.34
C ILE A 197 9.22 -20.02 14.33
N HIS A 198 8.36 -21.04 14.36
CA HIS A 198 8.57 -22.27 15.15
C HIS A 198 8.82 -23.48 14.24
N ARG A 199 9.09 -24.66 14.82
CA ARG A 199 9.50 -25.87 14.09
C ARG A 199 8.58 -26.27 12.93
N ALA A 200 7.27 -26.10 13.05
CA ALA A 200 6.37 -26.38 11.93
C ALA A 200 6.55 -25.40 10.76
N HIS A 201 6.79 -24.11 11.01
CA HIS A 201 7.12 -23.11 9.98
C HIS A 201 8.47 -23.42 9.33
N GLU A 202 9.47 -23.80 10.13
CA GLU A 202 10.77 -24.23 9.61
C GLU A 202 10.65 -25.47 8.70
N TYR A 203 9.82 -26.44 9.09
CA TYR A 203 9.61 -27.66 8.31
C TYR A 203 9.05 -27.34 6.91
N ILE A 204 7.99 -26.55 6.81
CA ILE A 204 7.42 -26.17 5.51
C ILE A 204 8.38 -25.33 4.67
N GLN A 205 9.20 -24.48 5.30
CA GLN A 205 10.23 -23.70 4.61
C GLN A 205 11.33 -24.60 4.04
N LYS A 206 11.76 -25.63 4.79
CA LYS A 206 12.72 -26.63 4.31
C LYS A 206 12.17 -27.44 3.14
N CYS A 207 10.92 -27.91 3.23
CA CYS A 207 10.28 -28.61 2.12
C CYS A 207 10.20 -27.73 0.86
N ALA A 208 9.92 -26.43 1.00
CA ALA A 208 9.93 -25.50 -0.13
C ALA A 208 11.32 -25.36 -0.76
N LEU A 209 12.36 -25.24 0.07
CA LEU A 209 13.77 -25.11 -0.36
C LEU A 209 14.29 -26.32 -1.16
N GLU A 210 13.66 -27.48 -1.07
CA GLU A 210 14.01 -28.64 -1.91
C GLU A 210 13.69 -28.41 -3.41
N MET A 211 12.82 -27.45 -3.73
CA MET A 211 12.30 -27.23 -5.09
C MET A 211 12.69 -25.87 -5.68
N VAL A 212 13.32 -24.97 -4.91
CA VAL A 212 13.59 -23.59 -5.32
C VAL A 212 15.02 -23.18 -4.98
N ASP A 213 15.46 -22.07 -5.55
CA ASP A 213 16.85 -21.60 -5.41
C ASP A 213 17.02 -20.74 -4.15
N GLY A 214 15.92 -20.15 -3.66
CA GLY A 214 15.94 -19.36 -2.44
C GLY A 214 14.59 -19.18 -1.75
N LEU A 215 14.67 -18.83 -0.47
CA LEU A 215 13.54 -18.52 0.39
C LEU A 215 13.64 -17.04 0.83
N LEU A 216 12.61 -16.27 0.53
CA LEU A 216 12.40 -14.93 1.09
C LEU A 216 11.52 -15.06 2.34
N ILE A 217 12.11 -14.96 3.52
CA ILE A 217 11.33 -14.80 4.76
C ILE A 217 10.91 -13.34 4.83
N HIS A 218 9.60 -13.09 4.76
CA HIS A 218 9.03 -11.74 4.62
C HIS A 218 8.05 -11.46 5.78
N PRO A 219 8.57 -11.12 6.97
CA PRO A 219 7.71 -10.79 8.10
C PRO A 219 7.00 -9.46 7.84
N LEU A 220 5.73 -9.36 8.26
CA LEU A 220 5.04 -8.07 8.32
C LEU A 220 5.55 -7.31 9.54
N VAL A 221 6.08 -6.12 9.31
CA VAL A 221 6.49 -5.16 10.33
C VAL A 221 5.61 -3.93 10.14
N GLY A 222 4.72 -3.64 11.09
CA GLY A 222 3.66 -2.63 10.97
C GLY A 222 2.64 -2.76 12.11
N GLN A 223 1.45 -2.16 11.97
CA GLN A 223 0.36 -2.40 12.93
C GLN A 223 -0.01 -3.89 12.94
N THR A 224 0.35 -4.57 14.02
CA THR A 224 -0.04 -5.96 14.29
C THR A 224 -1.34 -6.00 15.08
N LYS A 225 -2.01 -7.16 15.10
CA LYS A 225 -3.25 -7.29 15.88
C LYS A 225 -2.94 -7.22 17.38
N GLU A 226 -3.93 -6.81 18.18
CA GLU A 226 -3.84 -6.90 19.64
C GLU A 226 -3.55 -8.36 20.04
N GLY A 227 -2.41 -8.59 20.70
CA GLY A 227 -1.92 -9.92 21.09
C GLY A 227 -0.78 -10.51 20.23
N ASP A 228 -0.43 -9.88 19.10
CA ASP A 228 0.77 -10.27 18.33
C ASP A 228 2.05 -9.80 19.07
N THR A 229 3.16 -10.54 18.93
CA THR A 229 4.45 -10.16 19.52
C THR A 229 5.03 -8.97 18.73
N PRO A 230 5.57 -7.92 19.39
CA PRO A 230 6.25 -6.83 18.72
C PRO A 230 7.38 -7.33 17.81
N ALA A 231 7.66 -6.58 16.74
CA ALA A 231 8.77 -6.84 15.81
C ALA A 231 10.14 -6.74 16.49
#